data_AF-A0A950LAF6-F1
#
_entry.id   AF-A0A950LAF6-F1
#
_cell.length_a   1.000
_cell.length_b   1.000
_cell.length_c   1.000
_cell.angle_alpha   90.00
_cell.angle_beta   90.00
_cell.angle_gamma   90.00
#
_symmetry.space_group_name_H-M   'P 1'
#
loop_
_entity.id
_entity.type
_entity.pdbx_description
1 polymer ?
#
loop_
_entity_poly.entity_id
_entity_poly.type
_entity_poly.pdbx_seq_one_letter_code
_entity_poly.pdbx_strand_id
1 'polypeptide(L)'
;LLESATGEDGLVQPFAGETDLFILPGYRFRAVDLLMTNFHLPRSTLFMLVCAFAGTERMRTAYAHAITAGYRFYSYGDACLLEPGPRARPSEI
;
A
#
# COMPACT_ATOMS: atom_id res chain seq x y z
N LEU A 1 2.20 3.40 -10.64
CA LEU A 1 2.09 4.40 -11.70
C LEU A 1 1.50 5.70 -11.21
N LEU A 2 0.34 5.72 -10.53
CA LEU A 2 -0.21 6.96 -9.96
C LEU A 2 0.82 7.73 -9.11
N GLU A 3 1.43 7.06 -8.14
CA GLU A 3 2.48 7.68 -7.29
C GLU A 3 3.70 8.17 -8.09
N SER A 4 4.01 7.55 -9.23
CA SER A 4 5.08 7.99 -10.14
C SER A 4 4.66 9.21 -10.97
N ALA A 5 3.38 9.29 -11.32
CA ALA A 5 2.76 10.35 -12.12
C ALA A 5 2.37 11.59 -11.28
N THR A 6 2.58 11.57 -9.97
CA THR A 6 2.16 12.64 -9.06
C THR A 6 3.33 13.56 -8.73
N GLY A 7 3.12 14.87 -8.82
CA GLY A 7 4.08 15.89 -8.41
C GLY A 7 4.20 16.02 -6.89
N GLU A 8 5.10 16.90 -6.42
CA GLU A 8 5.16 17.28 -5.00
C GLU A 8 3.93 18.10 -4.55
N ASP A 9 3.26 18.72 -5.51
CA ASP A 9 1.98 19.43 -5.36
C ASP A 9 0.79 18.49 -5.11
N GLY A 10 0.99 17.17 -5.20
CA GLY A 10 -0.06 16.17 -5.04
C GLY A 10 -0.98 16.04 -6.27
N LEU A 11 -0.66 16.69 -7.39
CA LEU A 11 -1.45 16.60 -8.61
C LEU A 11 -0.94 15.48 -9.51
N VAL A 12 -1.85 14.60 -9.94
CA VAL A 12 -1.56 13.54 -10.91
C VAL A 12 -1.50 14.17 -12.30
N GLN A 13 -0.39 13.95 -13.01
CA GLN A 13 -0.17 14.45 -14.37
C GLN A 13 -0.28 13.32 -15.40
N PRO A 14 -0.54 13.65 -16.68
CA PRO A 14 -0.41 12.67 -17.77
C PRO A 14 0.98 12.02 -17.73
N PHE A 15 1.02 10.69 -17.74
CA PHE A 15 2.26 9.93 -17.61
C PHE A 15 2.28 8.76 -18.60
N ALA A 16 3.39 8.63 -19.33
CA ALA A 16 3.68 7.50 -20.21
C ALA A 16 5.16 7.14 -20.07
N GLY A 17 5.43 5.96 -19.51
CA GLY A 17 6.78 5.49 -19.24
C GLY A 17 6.78 4.36 -18.22
N GLU A 18 7.99 3.91 -17.87
CA GLU A 18 8.21 2.92 -16.83
C GLU A 18 8.40 3.58 -15.46
N THR A 19 8.33 2.79 -14.40
CA THR A 19 8.53 3.28 -13.03
C THR A 19 9.57 2.42 -12.32
N ASP A 20 10.62 3.07 -11.85
CA ASP A 20 11.61 2.46 -10.94
C ASP A 20 11.30 2.76 -9.47
N LEU A 21 10.11 3.30 -9.18
CA LEU A 21 9.68 3.65 -7.83
C LEU A 21 9.51 2.40 -6.96
N PHE A 22 10.38 2.27 -5.95
CA PHE A 22 10.24 1.30 -4.87
C PHE A 22 9.53 1.93 -3.66
N ILE A 23 8.36 1.40 -3.34
CA ILE A 23 7.58 1.84 -2.18
C ILE A 23 7.86 0.89 -1.02
N LEU A 24 8.46 1.44 0.04
CA LEU A 24 8.81 0.74 1.27
C LEU A 24 8.19 1.46 2.48
N PRO A 25 8.09 0.81 3.65
CA PRO A 25 7.60 1.46 4.86
C PRO A 25 8.31 2.80 5.13
N GLY A 26 7.52 3.85 5.38
CA GLY A 26 7.99 5.23 5.48
C GLY A 26 7.73 6.09 4.22
N TYR A 27 7.35 5.48 3.10
CA TYR A 27 6.93 6.22 1.90
C TYR A 27 5.67 7.04 2.15
N ARG A 28 5.68 8.32 1.77
CA ARG A 28 4.52 9.20 1.85
C ARG A 28 3.75 9.15 0.54
N PHE A 29 2.62 8.44 0.54
CA PHE A 29 1.69 8.42 -0.60
C PHE A 29 1.11 9.81 -0.85
N ARG A 30 1.03 10.17 -2.14
CA ARG A 30 0.63 11.49 -2.61
C ARG A 30 -0.73 11.48 -3.32
N ALA A 31 -1.03 10.42 -4.07
CA ALA A 31 -2.24 10.35 -4.88
C ALA A 31 -3.22 9.26 -4.46
N VAL A 32 -2.74 8.17 -3.86
CA VAL A 32 -3.60 7.04 -3.51
C VAL A 32 -4.24 7.24 -2.13
N ASP A 33 -5.57 7.35 -2.10
CA ASP A 33 -6.35 7.46 -0.86
C ASP A 33 -6.81 6.09 -0.32
N LEU A 34 -7.04 5.11 -1.20
CA LEU A 34 -7.43 3.74 -0.85
C LEU A 34 -6.72 2.75 -1.77
N LEU A 35 -6.40 1.58 -1.25
CA LEU A 35 -5.73 0.51 -2.00
C LEU A 35 -6.55 -0.78 -1.95
N MET A 36 -7.03 -1.23 -3.12
CA MET A 36 -7.60 -2.57 -3.29
C MET A 36 -6.55 -3.48 -3.92
N THR A 37 -6.24 -4.61 -3.28
CA THR A 37 -5.21 -5.54 -3.76
C THR A 37 -5.40 -6.95 -3.19
N ASN A 38 -4.66 -7.94 -3.69
CA ASN A 38 -4.66 -9.30 -3.17
C ASN A 38 -3.89 -9.43 -1.84
N PHE A 39 -3.99 -10.61 -1.21
CA PHE A 39 -3.06 -11.02 -0.17
C PHE A 39 -1.75 -11.55 -0.77
N HIS A 40 -0.64 -10.95 -0.35
CA HIS A 40 0.73 -11.16 -0.85
C HIS A 40 1.56 -11.99 0.11
N LEU A 41 2.54 -12.74 -0.41
CA LEU A 41 3.39 -13.54 0.48
C LEU A 41 4.20 -12.68 1.46
N PRO A 42 4.43 -13.17 2.70
CA PRO A 42 5.38 -12.54 3.62
C PRO A 42 6.76 -12.39 2.98
N ARG A 43 7.40 -11.23 3.20
CA ARG A 43 8.72 -10.85 2.65
C ARG A 43 8.76 -10.57 1.14
N SER A 44 7.62 -10.40 0.48
CA SER A 44 7.57 -9.89 -0.90
C SER A 44 7.61 -8.36 -0.96
N THR A 45 8.01 -7.79 -2.09
CA THR A 45 7.96 -6.33 -2.32
C THR A 45 6.52 -5.79 -2.28
N LEU A 46 5.55 -6.57 -2.75
CA LEU A 46 4.12 -6.21 -2.65
C LEU A 46 3.63 -6.23 -1.19
N PHE A 47 4.13 -7.14 -0.37
CA PHE A 47 3.88 -7.10 1.07
C PHE A 47 4.48 -5.85 1.72
N MET A 48 5.68 -5.42 1.29
CA MET A 48 6.27 -4.16 1.76
C MET A 48 5.46 -2.94 1.33
N LEU A 49 4.88 -2.94 0.12
CA LEU A 49 4.01 -1.86 -0.37
C LEU A 49 2.75 -1.72 0.50
N VAL A 50 2.05 -2.83 0.79
CA VAL A 50 0.84 -2.75 1.64
C VAL A 50 1.18 -2.36 3.08
N CYS A 51 2.34 -2.76 3.60
CA CYS A 51 2.86 -2.30 4.88
C CYS A 51 3.19 -0.80 4.87
N ALA A 52 3.75 -0.28 3.77
CA ALA A 52 4.00 1.14 3.60
C ALA A 52 2.70 1.95 3.56
N PHE A 53 1.67 1.40 2.93
CA PHE A 53 0.38 2.05 2.80
C PHE A 53 -0.42 2.06 4.10
N ALA A 54 -0.69 0.88 4.67
CA ALA A 54 -1.63 0.70 5.79
C ALA A 54 -0.95 0.54 7.17
N GLY A 55 0.37 0.44 7.21
CA GLY A 55 1.16 0.21 8.42
C GLY A 55 1.42 -1.28 8.72
N THR A 56 2.65 -1.59 9.13
CA THR A 56 3.13 -2.97 9.33
C THR A 56 2.31 -3.76 10.35
N GLU A 57 2.01 -3.17 11.51
CA GLU A 57 1.26 -3.88 12.58
C GLU A 57 -0.18 -4.18 12.14
N ARG A 58 -0.85 -3.23 11.50
CA ARG A 58 -2.19 -3.43 10.94
C ARG A 58 -2.20 -4.57 9.92
N MET A 59 -1.21 -4.59 9.01
CA MET A 59 -1.10 -5.66 8.02
C MET A 59 -0.81 -7.02 8.68
N ARG A 60 0.03 -7.08 9.72
CA ARG A 60 0.26 -8.34 10.46
C ARG A 60 -1.02 -8.89 11.08
N THR A 61 -1.82 -8.03 11.73
CA THR A 61 -3.11 -8.43 12.30
C THR A 61 -4.09 -8.89 11.23
N ALA A 62 -4.20 -8.16 10.11
CA ALA A 62 -5.09 -8.51 9.00
C ALA A 62 -4.71 -9.87 8.37
N TYR A 63 -3.42 -10.13 8.20
CA TYR A 63 -2.93 -11.41 7.66
C TYR A 63 -3.15 -12.58 8.60
N ALA A 64 -2.91 -12.39 9.90
CA ALA A 64 -3.21 -13.40 10.91
C ALA A 64 -4.70 -13.79 10.87
N HIS A 65 -5.59 -12.78 10.82
CA HIS A 65 -7.03 -13.00 10.65
C HIS A 65 -7.36 -13.76 9.37
N ALA A 66 -6.84 -13.33 8.22
CA ALA A 66 -7.09 -13.97 6.92
C ALA A 66 -6.66 -15.44 6.90
N ILE A 67 -5.52 -15.77 7.52
CA ILE A 67 -5.05 -17.15 7.67
C ILE A 67 -6.01 -17.95 8.55
N THR A 68 -6.40 -17.43 9.72
CA THR A 68 -7.32 -18.12 10.63
C THR A 68 -8.71 -18.31 10.01
N ALA A 69 -9.18 -17.36 9.21
CA ALA A 69 -10.47 -17.40 8.54
C ALA A 69 -10.47 -18.19 7.22
N GLY A 70 -9.33 -18.72 6.78
CA GLY A 70 -9.24 -19.58 5.59
C GLY A 70 -9.32 -18.83 4.25
N TYR A 71 -8.88 -17.57 4.21
CA TYR A 71 -8.83 -16.80 2.97
C TYR A 71 -7.84 -17.41 1.97
N ARG A 72 -8.13 -17.23 0.68
CA ARG A 72 -7.27 -17.65 -0.42
C ARG A 72 -6.27 -16.53 -0.72
N PHE A 73 -5.00 -16.88 -0.87
CA PHE A 73 -3.91 -15.92 -1.13
C PHE A 73 -3.53 -15.93 -2.62
N TYR A 74 -2.59 -15.05 -3.01
CA TYR A 74 -2.05 -14.93 -4.37
C TYR A 74 -3.00 -14.33 -5.41
N SER A 75 -2.59 -14.37 -6.67
CA SER A 75 -3.20 -13.67 -7.80
C SER A 75 -4.67 -13.99 -8.03
N TYR A 76 -5.12 -15.20 -7.70
CA TYR A 76 -6.50 -15.66 -7.86
C TYR A 76 -7.22 -15.87 -6.51
N GLY A 77 -6.59 -15.40 -5.44
CA GLY A 77 -7.15 -15.45 -4.10
C GLY A 77 -8.14 -14.32 -3.85
N ASP A 78 -8.41 -14.10 -2.57
CA ASP A 78 -9.25 -13.03 -2.09
C ASP A 78 -8.48 -11.70 -2.06
N ALA A 79 -9.22 -10.60 -1.89
CA ALA A 79 -8.69 -9.24 -1.88
C ALA A 79 -8.89 -8.56 -0.52
N CYS A 80 -8.09 -7.52 -0.28
CA CYS A 80 -8.27 -6.58 0.80
C CYS A 80 -8.50 -5.17 0.23
N LEU A 81 -9.32 -4.40 0.94
CA LEU A 81 -9.45 -2.96 0.78
C LEU A 81 -8.76 -2.30 1.97
N LEU A 82 -7.79 -1.45 1.70
CA LEU A 82 -6.93 -0.83 2.69
C LEU A 82 -7.14 0.67 2.71
N GLU A 83 -7.18 1.22 3.93
CA GLU A 83 -7.03 2.64 4.21
C GLU A 83 -5.58 2.92 4.63
N PRO A 84 -5.07 4.13 4.33
CA PRO A 84 -3.73 4.52 4.71
C PRO A 84 -3.56 4.49 6.24
N GLY A 85 -2.33 4.25 6.68
CA GLY A 85 -1.96 4.42 8.08
C GLY A 85 -2.19 5.86 8.54
N PRO A 86 -2.22 6.11 9.87
CA PRO A 86 -2.37 7.47 10.40
C PRO A 86 -1.33 8.41 9.79
N ARG A 87 -1.79 9.46 9.09
CA ARG A 87 -0.90 10.52 8.60
C ARG A 87 -0.49 11.36 9.80
N ALA A 88 0.81 11.54 10.04
CA ALA A 88 1.28 12.54 11.00
C ALA A 88 0.66 13.88 10.61
N ARG A 89 0.00 14.56 11.57
CA ARG A 89 -0.63 15.85 11.29
C ARG A 89 0.48 16.88 11.10
N PRO A 90 0.34 17.82 10.14
CA PRO A 90 1.36 18.85 9.87
C PRO A 90 1.75 19.74 11.07
N SER A 91 1.09 19.63 12.22
CA SER A 91 1.31 20.44 13.42
C SER A 91 2.23 19.82 14.47
N GLU A 92 2.92 18.71 14.17
CA GLU A 92 3.81 18.01 15.12
C GLU A 92 5.31 18.09 14.75
N ILE A 93 5.73 19.10 13.96
CA ILE A 93 7.13 19.45 13.71
C ILE A 93 7.36 20.92 14.03
#